data_AF-A0A8T4LLV0-F1
#
_entry.id   AF-A0A8T4LLV0-F1
#
_cell.length_a   1.000
_cell.length_b   1.000
_cell.length_c   1.000
_cell.angle_alpha   90.00
_cell.angle_beta   90.00
_cell.angle_gamma   90.00
#
_symmetry.space_group_name_H-M   'P 1'
#
loop_
_entity.id
_entity.type
_entity.pdbx_description
1 polymer ?
#
loop_
_entity_poly.entity_id
_entity_poly.type
_entity_poly.pdbx_seq_one_letter_code
_entity_poly.pdbx_strand_id
1 'polypeptide(L)'
;MQSLSRNTKIFSLASFLVDISSEMIIWILPFFLSTVLAAPIFVIGLIDALRESIGKLVGIFAGVYADKTGKRKKLIIFGYSLSAAIKAFLIIA
;
A
#
# COMPACT_ATOMS: atom_id res chain seq x y z
N MET A 1 23.28 8.58 -19.81
CA MET A 1 22.07 8.36 -18.98
C MET A 1 20.88 8.27 -19.93
N GLN A 2 20.24 7.10 -20.07
CA GLN A 2 19.09 6.95 -20.97
C GLN A 2 17.94 7.84 -20.49
N SER A 3 17.31 8.60 -21.39
CA SER A 3 16.19 9.46 -21.01
C SER A 3 15.01 8.61 -20.52
N LEU A 4 14.49 8.91 -19.34
CA LEU A 4 13.34 8.20 -18.76
C LEU A 4 12.13 8.36 -19.68
N SER A 5 11.52 7.23 -20.05
CA SER A 5 10.28 7.23 -20.83
C SER A 5 9.18 7.98 -20.09
N ARG A 6 8.26 8.62 -20.82
CA ARG A 6 7.13 9.37 -20.25
C ARG A 6 6.32 8.52 -19.27
N ASN A 7 6.09 7.24 -19.59
CA ASN A 7 5.36 6.31 -18.73
C ASN A 7 6.08 6.05 -17.41
N THR A 8 7.40 5.95 -17.42
CA THR A 8 8.19 5.74 -16.20
C THR A 8 8.10 6.96 -15.28
N LYS A 9 8.18 8.18 -15.83
CA LYS A 9 8.04 9.41 -15.02
C LYS A 9 6.68 9.50 -14.32
N ILE A 10 5.60 9.20 -15.04
CA ILE A 10 4.24 9.20 -14.48
C ILE A 10 4.10 8.10 -13.42
N PHE A 11 4.61 6.90 -13.69
CA PHE A 11 4.59 5.79 -12.74
C PHE A 11 5.36 6.10 -11.46
N SER A 12 6.57 6.66 -11.57
CA SER A 12 7.36 7.06 -10.40
C SER A 12 6.66 8.11 -9.55
N LEU A 13 6.03 9.11 -10.18
CA LEU A 13 5.27 10.13 -9.45
C LEU A 13 4.04 9.53 -8.76
N ALA A 14 3.32 8.63 -9.44
CA ALA A 14 2.18 7.93 -8.86
C ALA A 14 2.60 7.05 -7.66
N SER A 15 3.69 6.28 -7.80
CA SER A 15 4.23 5.46 -6.70
C SER A 15 4.63 6.32 -5.52
N PHE A 16 5.35 7.42 -5.76
CA PHE A 16 5.79 8.34 -4.71
C PHE A 16 4.61 8.89 -3.89
N LEU A 17 3.53 9.33 -4.55
CA LEU A 17 2.34 9.81 -3.87
C LEU A 17 1.65 8.71 -3.05
N VAL A 18 1.60 7.49 -3.60
CA VAL A 18 1.01 6.35 -2.91
C VAL A 18 1.84 5.93 -1.71
N ASP A 19 3.17 5.98 -1.81
CA ASP A 19 4.08 5.67 -0.71
C ASP A 19 3.92 6.68 0.42
N ILE A 20 3.93 7.98 0.12
CA ILE A 20 3.65 9.04 1.12
C ILE A 20 2.33 8.76 1.83
N SER A 21 1.26 8.55 1.06
CA SER A 21 -0.06 8.33 1.64
C SER A 21 -0.15 7.02 2.45
N SER A 22 0.72 6.03 2.19
CA SER A 22 0.74 4.76 2.93
C SER A 22 1.50 4.94 4.23
N GLU A 23 2.65 5.58 4.19
CA GLU A 23 3.45 5.93 5.38
C GLU A 23 2.63 6.77 6.37
N MET A 24 1.85 7.74 5.89
CA MET A 24 0.95 8.51 6.75
C MET A 24 0.00 7.61 7.56
N ILE A 25 -0.58 6.59 6.93
CA ILE A 25 -1.50 5.65 7.61
C ILE A 25 -0.74 4.76 8.59
N ILE A 26 0.47 4.31 8.22
CA ILE A 26 1.33 3.47 9.06
C ILE A 26 1.66 4.17 10.38
N TRP A 27 1.85 5.49 10.38
CA TRP A 27 2.12 6.24 11.61
C TRP A 27 0.85 6.65 12.37
N ILE A 28 -0.23 7.02 11.65
CA ILE A 28 -1.45 7.50 12.31
C ILE A 28 -2.22 6.37 13.01
N LEU A 29 -2.18 5.15 12.47
CA LEU A 29 -2.97 4.03 12.98
C LEU A 29 -2.50 3.59 14.38
N PRO A 30 -1.20 3.32 14.64
CA PRO A 30 -0.73 3.01 15.99
C PRO A 30 -1.01 4.14 16.98
N PHE A 31 -0.85 5.39 16.53
CA PHE A 31 -1.13 6.57 17.36
C PHE A 31 -2.62 6.63 17.77
N PHE A 32 -3.54 6.44 16.83
CA PHE A 32 -4.97 6.39 17.09
C PHE A 32 -5.35 5.22 18.01
N LEU A 33 -4.81 4.02 17.76
CA LEU A 33 -5.09 2.84 18.56
C LEU A 33 -4.64 3.02 20.01
N SER A 34 -3.46 3.60 20.23
CA SER A 34 -2.91 3.82 21.58
C SER A 34 -3.58 4.97 22.33
N THR A 35 -3.89 6.08 21.65
CA THR A 35 -4.37 7.30 22.32
C THR A 35 -5.88 7.37 22.43
N VAL A 36 -6.61 7.00 21.38
CA VAL A 36 -8.08 7.13 21.32
C VAL A 36 -8.75 5.85 21.78
N LEU A 37 -8.29 4.69 21.29
CA LEU A 37 -8.87 3.39 21.64
C LEU A 37 -8.26 2.78 22.91
N ALA A 38 -7.19 3.40 23.45
CA ALA A 38 -6.44 2.88 24.60
C ALA A 38 -6.05 1.39 24.43
N ALA A 39 -5.75 0.97 23.20
CA ALA A 39 -5.43 -0.41 22.88
C ALA A 39 -4.08 -0.81 23.50
N PRO A 40 -3.95 -2.03 24.05
CA PRO A 40 -2.68 -2.54 24.56
C PRO A 40 -1.62 -2.63 23.45
N ILE A 41 -0.35 -2.38 23.81
CA ILE A 41 0.80 -2.42 22.88
C ILE A 41 0.87 -3.74 22.11
N PHE A 42 0.55 -4.87 22.76
CA PHE A 42 0.51 -6.18 22.10
C PHE A 42 -0.51 -6.23 20.94
N VAL A 43 -1.68 -5.62 21.10
CA VAL A 43 -2.73 -5.60 20.06
C VAL A 43 -2.26 -4.75 18.87
N ILE A 44 -1.65 -3.60 19.13
CA ILE A 44 -1.09 -2.72 18.09
C ILE A 44 -0.01 -3.47 17.30
N GLY A 45 0.92 -4.14 17.99
CA GLY A 45 1.97 -4.93 17.36
C GLY A 45 1.42 -6.10 16.53
N LEU A 46 0.33 -6.74 16.99
CA LEU A 46 -0.34 -7.81 16.24
C LEU A 46 -0.98 -7.28 14.96
N ILE A 47 -1.63 -6.13 15.01
CA ILE A 47 -2.22 -5.47 13.82
C ILE A 47 -1.14 -5.13 12.81
N ASP A 48 -0.02 -4.54 13.25
CA ASP A 48 1.09 -4.19 12.36
C ASP A 48 1.76 -5.43 11.75
N ALA A 49 1.95 -6.49 12.55
CA ALA A 49 2.49 -7.75 12.07
C ALA A 49 1.59 -8.41 11.02
N LEU A 50 0.27 -8.40 11.23
CA LEU A 50 -0.70 -8.92 10.26
C LEU A 50 -0.70 -8.08 8.98
N ARG A 51 -0.74 -6.75 9.10
CA ARG A 51 -0.67 -5.82 7.96
C ARG A 51 0.54 -6.12 7.09
N GLU A 52 1.72 -6.17 7.70
CA GLU A 52 2.98 -6.42 7.00
C GLU A 52 3.03 -7.82 6.37
N SER A 53 2.57 -8.84 7.09
CA SER A 53 2.58 -10.23 6.61
C SER A 53 1.63 -10.42 5.44
N ILE A 54 0.40 -9.90 5.53
CA ILE A 54 -0.59 -9.95 4.44
C ILE A 54 -0.07 -9.20 3.22
N GLY A 55 0.50 -8.00 3.40
CA GLY A 55 1.09 -7.22 2.31
C GLY A 55 2.18 -7.98 1.56
N LYS A 56 3.10 -8.62 2.30
CA LYS A 56 4.17 -9.45 1.71
C LYS A 56 3.64 -10.68 0.99
N LEU A 57 2.70 -11.41 1.59
CA LEU A 57 2.09 -12.58 0.97
C LEU A 57 1.39 -12.22 -0.34
N VAL A 58 0.53 -11.19 -0.32
CA VAL A 58 -0.16 -10.69 -1.50
C VAL A 58 0.85 -10.23 -2.55
N GLY A 59 1.91 -9.52 -2.16
CA GLY A 59 2.98 -9.08 -3.04
C GLY A 59 3.67 -10.24 -3.78
N ILE A 60 3.96 -11.35 -3.08
CA ILE A 60 4.55 -12.55 -3.68
C ILE A 60 3.60 -13.16 -4.72
N PHE A 61 2.34 -13.38 -4.36
CA PHE A 61 1.35 -13.96 -5.29
C PHE A 61 1.10 -13.06 -6.51
N ALA A 62 0.97 -11.76 -6.27
CA ALA A 62 0.81 -10.75 -7.32
C ALA A 62 2.02 -10.71 -8.26
N GLY A 63 3.24 -10.80 -7.72
CA GLY A 63 4.48 -10.86 -8.49
C GLY A 63 4.54 -12.09 -9.39
N VAL A 64 4.34 -13.28 -8.81
CA VAL A 64 4.33 -14.54 -9.58
C VAL A 64 3.27 -14.51 -10.69
N TYR A 65 2.07 -13.99 -10.38
CA TYR A 65 1.01 -13.85 -11.38
C TYR A 65 1.35 -12.83 -12.47
N ALA A 66 1.93 -11.68 -12.11
CA ALA A 66 2.34 -10.64 -13.04
C ALA A 66 3.43 -11.14 -14.00
N ASP A 67 4.38 -11.94 -13.50
CA ASP A 67 5.46 -12.50 -14.31
C ASP A 67 4.96 -13.61 -15.24
N LYS A 68 4.08 -14.49 -14.76
CA LYS A 68 3.48 -15.55 -15.61
C LYS A 68 2.61 -14.99 -16.74
N THR A 69 1.88 -13.92 -16.49
CA THR A 69 0.92 -13.36 -17.47
C THR A 69 1.52 -12.28 -18.38
N GLY A 70 2.67 -11.70 -18.00
CA GLY A 70 3.28 -10.57 -18.71
C GLY A 70 2.47 -9.26 -18.67
N LYS A 71 1.29 -9.25 -18.03
CA LYS A 71 0.32 -8.12 -18.02
C LYS A 71 0.54 -7.16 -16.85
N ARG A 72 1.80 -6.81 -16.56
CA ARG A 72 2.22 -6.00 -15.40
C ARG A 72 1.44 -4.68 -15.26
N LYS A 73 1.23 -3.97 -16.38
CA LYS A 73 0.52 -2.68 -16.38
C LYS A 73 -0.91 -2.75 -15.84
N LYS A 74 -1.68 -3.78 -16.19
CA LYS A 74 -3.07 -3.91 -15.73
C LYS A 74 -3.14 -4.21 -14.24
N LEU A 75 -2.23 -5.03 -13.75
CA LEU A 75 -2.17 -5.41 -12.35
C LEU A 75 -1.75 -4.23 -11.46
N ILE A 76 -0.78 -3.44 -11.93
CA ILE A 76 -0.37 -2.18 -11.30
C ILE A 76 -1.56 -1.22 -11.18
N ILE A 77 -2.28 -0.98 -12.28
CA ILE A 77 -3.43 -0.05 -12.28
C ILE A 77 -4.49 -0.54 -11.29
N PHE A 78 -4.83 -1.83 -11.33
CA PHE A 78 -5.79 -2.41 -10.41
C PHE A 78 -5.37 -2.25 -8.94
N GLY A 79 -4.11 -2.56 -8.60
CA GLY A 79 -3.59 -2.43 -7.24
C GLY A 79 -3.63 -0.99 -6.72
N TYR A 80 -3.21 -0.03 -7.54
CA TYR A 80 -3.26 1.39 -7.16
C TYR A 80 -4.69 1.92 -7.05
N SER A 81 -5.59 1.54 -7.96
CA SER A 81 -7.01 1.92 -7.87
C SER A 81 -7.69 1.35 -6.63
N LEU A 82 -7.40 0.09 -6.30
CA LEU A 82 -7.93 -0.54 -5.09
C LEU A 82 -7.40 0.16 -3.82
N SER A 83 -6.09 0.46 -3.78
CA SER A 83 -5.48 1.22 -2.68
C SER A 83 -6.15 2.59 -2.49
N ALA A 84 -6.35 3.33 -3.58
CA ALA A 84 -7.04 4.63 -3.54
C ALA A 84 -8.47 4.51 -3.02
N ALA A 85 -9.23 3.50 -3.47
CA ALA A 85 -10.61 3.28 -3.02
C ALA A 85 -10.69 2.95 -1.52
N ILE A 86 -9.81 2.09 -1.02
CA ILE A 86 -9.76 1.72 0.41
C ILE A 86 -9.40 2.95 1.26
N LYS A 87 -8.42 3.76 0.84
CA LYS A 87 -8.04 4.96 1.57
C LYS A 87 -9.15 6.02 1.56
N ALA A 88 -9.84 6.19 0.44
CA ALA A 88 -11.00 7.06 0.36
C ALA A 88 -12.11 6.60 1.32
N PHE A 89 -12.36 5.29 1.38
CA PHE A 89 -13.32 4.72 2.33
C PHE A 89 -12.91 5.00 3.79
N LEU A 90 -11.63 4.82 4.14
CA LEU A 90 -11.11 5.08 5.49
C LEU A 90 -11.27 6.53 5.94
N ILE A 91 -11.23 7.49 5.01
CA ILE A 91 -11.43 8.92 5.32
C ILE A 91 -12.91 9.24 5.55
N ILE A 92 -13.82 8.51 4.90
CA ILE A 92 -15.26 8.79 4.94
C ILE A 92 -15.96 8.05 6.08
N ALA A 93 -15.45 6.87 6.46
CA ALA A 93 -15.98 6.02 7.53
C ALA A 93 -15.58 6.54 8.92
#